data_AF-A0A1R1XG62-F1
#
_entry.id   AF-A0A1R1XG62-F1
#
_cell.length_a   1.000
_cell.length_b   1.000
_cell.length_c   1.000
_cell.angle_alpha   90.00
_cell.angle_beta   90.00
_cell.angle_gamma   90.00
#
_symmetry.space_group_name_H-M   'P 1'
#
loop_
_entity.id
_entity.type
_entity.pdbx_description
1 polymer ?
#
loop_
_entity_poly.entity_id
_entity_poly.type
_entity_poly.pdbx_seq_one_letter_code
_entity_poly.pdbx_strand_id
1 'polypeptide(L)'
;MNVHLSLQQYRNQSETAKTQNNDSSPYINGPRIMILGPKDSGKTSIVRSLANYAIRQRETPIIINLDPSEGMTTVPGTVSATSFSKALSPEDGFFSYSLLGSDGIIDYPLVYHYGYLSPSDQPILYKKIVKNLALGVEKQLALNNKYLKSGFIIDTPDLIESRNYPLLHEIISDFKVVDNERLFSDFNRHYGQNSSVLVAKVPKSGGVSLSHHIPTTPPISPKKMKIEPHPLFLD
;
A
#
# COMPACT_ATOMS: atom_id res chain seq x y z
N MET A 1 -12.88 -14.01 5.45
CA MET A 1 -13.44 -13.78 6.79
C MET A 1 -12.43 -14.09 7.89
N ASN A 2 -11.81 -15.27 7.90
CA ASN A 2 -10.86 -15.69 8.95
C ASN A 2 -9.68 -14.71 9.15
N VAL A 3 -9.07 -14.20 8.08
CA VAL A 3 -7.98 -13.22 8.18
C VAL A 3 -8.42 -11.97 8.95
N HIS A 4 -9.55 -11.36 8.58
CA HIS A 4 -10.07 -10.17 9.28
C HIS A 4 -10.33 -10.43 10.78
N LEU A 5 -10.88 -11.60 11.13
CA LEU A 5 -11.13 -11.96 12.53
C LEU A 5 -9.83 -12.05 13.33
N SER A 6 -8.80 -12.69 12.77
CA SER A 6 -7.47 -12.76 13.41
C SER A 6 -6.86 -11.36 13.59
N LEU A 7 -7.00 -10.48 12.60
CA LEU A 7 -6.54 -9.10 12.71
C LEU A 7 -7.30 -8.32 13.77
N GLN A 8 -8.61 -8.55 13.91
CA GLN A 8 -9.41 -7.89 14.95
C GLN A 8 -9.03 -8.38 16.35
N GLN A 9 -8.75 -9.68 16.51
CA GLN A 9 -8.22 -10.22 17.76
C GLN A 9 -6.88 -9.58 18.12
N TYR A 10 -5.99 -9.42 17.14
CA TYR A 10 -4.71 -8.74 17.31
C TYR A 10 -4.89 -7.28 17.78
N ARG A 11 -5.85 -6.54 17.22
CA ARG A 11 -6.18 -5.17 17.66
C ARG A 11 -6.68 -5.12 19.11
N ASN A 12 -7.51 -6.08 19.51
CA ASN A 12 -8.03 -6.17 20.88
C ASN A 12 -6.90 -6.48 21.90
N GLN A 13 -5.95 -7.33 21.51
CA GLN A 13 -4.75 -7.61 22.30
C GLN A 13 -3.86 -6.37 22.43
N SER A 14 -3.73 -5.60 21.35
CA SER A 14 -2.99 -4.33 21.35
C SER A 14 -3.58 -3.31 22.31
N GLU A 15 -4.91 -3.17 22.31
CA GLU A 15 -5.62 -2.32 23.24
C GLU A 15 -5.43 -2.78 24.69
N THR A 16 -5.57 -4.07 24.95
CA THR A 16 -5.38 -4.64 26.30
C THR A 16 -3.96 -4.41 26.82
N ALA A 17 -2.95 -4.62 25.97
CA ALA A 17 -1.54 -4.41 26.33
C ALA A 17 -1.26 -2.95 26.70
N LYS A 18 -1.84 -2.00 25.97
CA LYS A 18 -1.73 -0.57 26.28
C LYS A 18 -2.44 -0.20 27.58
N THR A 19 -3.64 -0.71 27.82
CA THR A 19 -4.36 -0.46 29.09
C THR A 19 -3.57 -0.98 30.29
N GLN A 20 -2.81 -2.05 30.12
CA GLN A 20 -1.95 -2.62 31.15
C GLN A 20 -0.56 -1.97 31.26
N ASN A 21 -0.28 -0.92 30.47
CA ASN A 21 1.06 -0.30 30.33
C ASN A 21 2.18 -1.34 30.13
N ASN A 22 1.88 -2.42 29.40
CA ASN A 22 2.85 -3.48 29.14
C ASN A 22 3.62 -3.17 27.85
N ASP A 23 4.64 -2.33 27.99
CA ASP A 23 5.49 -1.90 26.87
C ASP A 23 6.30 -3.05 26.24
N SER A 24 6.40 -4.18 26.93
CA SER A 24 7.06 -5.39 26.46
C SER A 24 6.15 -6.35 25.68
N SER A 25 4.85 -6.04 25.56
CA SER A 25 3.92 -6.88 24.82
C SER A 25 4.24 -6.90 23.32
N PRO A 26 4.25 -8.07 22.66
CA PRO A 26 4.43 -8.14 21.20
C PRO A 26 3.29 -7.46 20.43
N TYR A 27 2.16 -7.20 21.11
CA TYR A 27 0.97 -6.57 20.54
C TYR A 27 0.92 -5.05 20.75
N ILE A 28 1.99 -4.39 21.18
CA ILE A 28 1.93 -2.94 21.51
C ILE A 28 1.46 -2.06 20.34
N ASN A 29 1.73 -2.49 19.11
CA ASN A 29 1.28 -1.84 17.89
C ASN A 29 0.13 -2.63 17.27
N GLY A 30 -0.72 -1.97 16.50
CA GLY A 30 -1.71 -2.61 15.66
C GLY A 30 -1.10 -3.47 14.55
N PRO A 31 -1.93 -4.27 13.85
CA PRO A 31 -1.45 -5.18 12.82
C PRO A 31 -0.89 -4.44 11.61
N ARG A 32 0.34 -4.77 11.21
CA ARG A 32 1.04 -4.20 10.04
C ARG A 32 1.14 -5.29 8.98
N ILE A 33 0.42 -5.16 7.88
CA ILE A 33 0.21 -6.27 6.93
C ILE A 33 0.66 -5.85 5.54
N MET A 34 1.30 -6.77 4.83
CA MET A 34 1.65 -6.61 3.42
C MET A 34 1.09 -7.78 2.60
N ILE A 35 0.39 -7.47 1.50
CA ILE A 35 -0.17 -8.47 0.60
C ILE A 35 0.74 -8.64 -0.60
N LEU A 36 1.24 -9.86 -0.81
CA LEU A 36 2.10 -10.24 -1.93
C LEU A 36 1.39 -11.22 -2.86
N GLY A 37 1.69 -11.14 -4.15
CA GLY A 37 1.13 -12.02 -5.16
C GLY A 37 1.39 -11.52 -6.58
N PRO A 38 1.25 -12.39 -7.60
CA PRO A 38 1.44 -11.99 -8.99
C PRO A 38 0.44 -10.92 -9.41
N LYS A 39 0.68 -10.29 -10.56
CA LYS A 39 -0.32 -9.45 -11.21
C LYS A 39 -1.65 -10.21 -11.38
N ASP A 40 -2.76 -9.49 -11.25
CA ASP A 40 -4.12 -10.04 -11.41
C ASP A 40 -4.40 -11.29 -10.52
N SER A 41 -3.91 -11.27 -9.27
CA SER A 41 -4.23 -12.28 -8.25
C SER A 41 -5.34 -11.86 -7.29
N GLY A 42 -5.82 -10.61 -7.39
CA GLY A 42 -6.86 -10.04 -6.52
C GLY A 42 -6.34 -9.39 -5.25
N LYS A 43 -5.06 -8.97 -5.20
CA LYS A 43 -4.43 -8.31 -4.04
C LYS A 43 -5.24 -7.10 -3.57
N THR A 44 -5.49 -6.16 -4.47
CA THR A 44 -6.28 -4.95 -4.24
C THR A 44 -7.71 -5.26 -3.78
N SER A 45 -8.32 -6.33 -4.31
CA SER A 45 -9.65 -6.77 -3.88
C SER A 45 -9.65 -7.29 -2.44
N ILE A 46 -8.60 -8.02 -2.03
CA ILE A 46 -8.41 -8.47 -0.65
C ILE A 46 -8.16 -7.27 0.26
N VAL A 47 -7.28 -6.33 -0.13
CA VAL A 47 -7.03 -5.08 0.60
C VAL A 47 -8.34 -4.34 0.83
N ARG A 48 -9.16 -4.16 -0.22
CA ARG A 48 -10.46 -3.47 -0.15
C ARG A 48 -11.41 -4.17 0.81
N SER A 49 -11.49 -5.49 0.74
CA SER A 49 -12.35 -6.29 1.61
C SER A 49 -11.93 -6.16 3.07
N LEU A 50 -10.64 -6.30 3.37
CA LEU A 50 -10.10 -6.18 4.73
C LEU A 50 -10.27 -4.76 5.30
N ALA A 51 -10.05 -3.74 4.47
CA ALA A 51 -10.29 -2.35 4.82
C ALA A 51 -11.76 -2.11 5.21
N ASN A 52 -12.70 -2.54 4.35
CA ASN A 52 -14.13 -2.39 4.60
C ASN A 52 -14.60 -3.12 5.86
N TYR A 53 -14.12 -4.34 6.11
CA TYR A 53 -14.45 -5.04 7.35
C TYR A 53 -13.90 -4.32 8.58
N ALA A 54 -12.67 -3.81 8.54
CA ALA A 54 -12.09 -3.04 9.64
C ALA A 54 -12.88 -1.76 9.93
N ILE A 55 -13.23 -0.99 8.89
CA ILE A 55 -14.01 0.25 9.04
C ILE A 55 -15.39 -0.03 9.62
N ARG A 56 -16.05 -1.12 9.20
CA ARG A 56 -17.33 -1.56 9.78
C ARG A 56 -17.22 -1.96 11.26
N GLN A 57 -16.05 -2.39 11.71
CA GLN A 57 -15.73 -2.63 13.12
C GLN A 57 -15.24 -1.36 13.85
N ARG A 58 -15.40 -0.18 13.24
CA ARG A 58 -14.99 1.13 13.78
C ARG A 58 -13.47 1.32 13.93
N GLU A 59 -12.68 0.45 13.31
CA GLU A 59 -11.25 0.63 13.17
C GLU A 59 -10.94 1.60 12.02
N THR A 60 -9.75 2.18 12.01
CA THR A 60 -9.28 3.10 10.96
C THR A 60 -7.89 2.68 10.50
N PRO A 61 -7.76 1.56 9.77
CA PRO A 61 -6.47 1.17 9.22
C PRO A 61 -6.02 2.17 8.16
N ILE A 62 -4.71 2.41 8.09
CA ILE A 62 -4.12 3.14 6.97
C ILE A 62 -3.97 2.15 5.81
N ILE A 63 -4.49 2.50 4.64
CA ILE A 63 -4.36 1.69 3.43
C ILE A 63 -3.24 2.29 2.59
N ILE A 64 -2.25 1.47 2.25
CA ILE A 64 -1.03 1.90 1.58
C ILE A 64 -0.98 1.23 0.21
N ASN A 65 -0.83 2.03 -0.84
CA ASN A 65 -0.61 1.56 -2.18
C ASN A 65 0.86 1.78 -2.58
N LEU A 66 1.57 0.69 -2.86
CA LEU A 66 2.94 0.76 -3.38
C LEU A 66 3.02 0.46 -4.88
N ASP A 67 1.91 0.15 -5.55
CA ASP A 67 1.88 -0.07 -7.00
C ASP A 67 1.63 1.26 -7.74
N PRO A 68 2.64 1.82 -8.42
CA PRO A 68 2.47 3.07 -9.14
C PRO A 68 1.67 2.92 -10.45
N SER A 69 1.41 1.70 -10.92
CA SER A 69 0.55 1.46 -12.09
C SER A 69 -0.95 1.54 -11.74
N GLU A 70 -1.31 1.18 -10.51
CA GLU A 70 -2.68 1.18 -10.03
C GLU A 70 -2.91 2.45 -9.21
N GLY A 71 -3.38 3.53 -9.83
CA GLY A 71 -3.70 4.79 -9.16
C GLY A 71 -4.87 4.63 -8.16
N MET A 72 -4.61 4.02 -7.00
CA MET A 72 -5.64 3.51 -6.09
C MET A 72 -6.51 4.61 -5.47
N THR A 73 -5.89 5.65 -4.93
CA THR A 73 -6.58 6.83 -4.34
C THR A 73 -6.28 8.11 -5.10
N THR A 74 -5.53 8.02 -6.20
CA THR A 74 -4.96 9.16 -6.92
C THR A 74 -4.57 8.74 -8.33
N VAL A 75 -3.82 9.57 -9.05
CA VAL A 75 -3.37 9.30 -10.42
C VAL A 75 -2.25 8.23 -10.47
N PRO A 76 -2.12 7.50 -11.60
CA PRO A 76 -0.96 6.64 -11.85
C PRO A 76 0.37 7.39 -11.75
N GLY A 77 1.45 6.64 -11.47
CA GLY A 77 2.78 7.17 -11.23
C GLY A 77 2.97 7.70 -9.80
N THR A 78 2.20 7.20 -8.84
CA THR A 78 2.26 7.63 -7.44
C THR A 78 2.25 6.44 -6.49
N VAL A 79 2.75 6.65 -5.27
CA VAL A 79 2.49 5.76 -4.13
C VAL A 79 1.76 6.56 -3.05
N SER A 80 0.86 5.92 -2.32
CA SER A 80 -0.01 6.64 -1.39
C SER A 80 -0.30 5.87 -0.11
N ALA A 81 -0.68 6.61 0.93
CA ALA A 81 -1.26 6.09 2.16
C ALA A 81 -2.51 6.88 2.50
N THR A 82 -3.63 6.20 2.80
CA THR A 82 -4.92 6.84 3.04
C THR A 82 -5.69 6.08 4.11
N SER A 83 -6.15 6.79 5.14
CA SER A 83 -7.15 6.28 6.07
C SER A 83 -8.54 6.70 5.59
N PHE A 84 -9.51 5.80 5.70
CA PHE A 84 -10.89 6.08 5.31
C PHE A 84 -11.77 6.19 6.55
N SER A 85 -12.49 7.30 6.68
CA SER A 85 -13.47 7.53 7.75
C SER A 85 -14.76 6.75 7.55
N LYS A 86 -15.12 6.45 6.30
CA LYS A 86 -16.33 5.72 5.90
C LYS A 86 -15.98 4.46 5.15
N ALA A 87 -16.90 3.50 5.17
CA ALA A 87 -16.76 2.30 4.38
C ALA A 87 -16.70 2.68 2.88
N LEU A 88 -15.83 1.99 2.15
CA LEU A 88 -15.61 2.18 0.72
C LEU A 88 -16.87 1.81 -0.05
N SER A 89 -17.30 2.72 -0.93
CA SER A 89 -18.45 2.48 -1.81
C SER A 89 -18.15 1.30 -2.75
N PRO A 90 -19.15 0.46 -3.07
CA PRO A 90 -18.98 -0.58 -4.08
C PRO A 90 -18.75 -0.03 -5.49
N GLU A 91 -19.24 1.18 -5.79
CA GLU A 91 -19.07 1.88 -7.06
C GLU A 91 -17.70 2.56 -7.16
N ASP A 92 -17.37 3.41 -6.18
CA ASP A 92 -16.18 4.27 -6.23
C ASP A 92 -14.93 3.61 -5.61
N GLY A 93 -15.12 2.57 -4.79
CA GLY A 93 -14.04 1.84 -4.14
C GLY A 93 -13.14 2.75 -3.32
N PHE A 94 -11.84 2.80 -3.66
CA PHE A 94 -10.86 3.63 -2.96
C PHE A 94 -10.91 5.11 -3.34
N PHE A 95 -11.59 5.48 -4.43
CA PHE A 95 -11.83 6.87 -4.78
C PHE A 95 -12.94 7.51 -3.93
N SER A 96 -13.66 6.70 -3.14
CA SER A 96 -14.71 7.19 -2.24
C SER A 96 -14.15 7.92 -0.99
N TYR A 97 -12.87 8.29 -0.96
CA TYR A 97 -12.31 9.04 0.16
C TYR A 97 -12.97 10.43 0.21
N SER A 98 -13.41 10.80 1.41
CA SER A 98 -14.25 11.97 1.60
C SER A 98 -13.40 13.24 1.61
N LEU A 99 -13.40 14.01 0.52
CA LEU A 99 -12.76 15.35 0.53
C LEU A 99 -13.60 16.39 1.27
N LEU A 100 -14.92 16.20 1.34
CA LEU A 100 -15.89 17.03 2.06
C LEU A 100 -17.09 16.17 2.45
N GLY A 101 -17.02 15.54 3.63
CA GLY A 101 -18.13 14.75 4.15
C GLY A 101 -19.23 15.66 4.70
N SER A 102 -20.49 15.23 4.60
CA SER A 102 -21.64 15.89 5.27
C SER A 102 -21.49 16.00 6.79
N ASP A 103 -20.61 15.19 7.35
CA ASP A 103 -20.17 15.08 8.74
C ASP A 103 -18.88 15.88 9.05
N GLY A 104 -18.34 16.62 8.07
CA GLY A 104 -17.15 17.48 8.24
C GLY A 104 -15.82 16.73 8.36
N ILE A 105 -15.83 15.40 8.23
CA ILE A 105 -14.62 14.57 8.28
C ILE A 105 -14.01 14.48 6.88
N ILE A 106 -12.71 14.77 6.80
CA ILE A 106 -11.94 14.76 5.56
C ILE A 106 -10.86 13.67 5.63
N ASP A 107 -10.85 12.80 4.64
CA ASP A 107 -9.83 11.78 4.46
C ASP A 107 -8.65 12.39 3.67
N TYR A 108 -7.49 12.55 4.32
CA TYR A 108 -6.31 13.15 3.70
C TYR A 108 -5.32 12.08 3.22
N PRO A 109 -5.22 11.82 1.91
CA PRO A 109 -4.22 10.89 1.39
C PRO A 109 -2.83 11.53 1.45
N LEU A 110 -1.86 10.80 2.01
CA LEU A 110 -0.43 11.11 1.86
C LEU A 110 0.05 10.51 0.55
N VAL A 111 0.45 11.35 -0.41
CA VAL A 111 0.82 10.91 -1.77
C VAL A 111 2.23 11.37 -2.11
N TYR A 112 3.01 10.49 -2.72
CA TYR A 112 4.29 10.82 -3.32
C TYR A 112 4.27 10.51 -4.80
N HIS A 113 4.68 11.48 -5.62
CA HIS A 113 4.76 11.31 -7.06
C HIS A 113 6.08 10.63 -7.46
N TYR A 114 5.97 9.45 -8.06
CA TYR A 114 7.09 8.66 -8.58
C TYR A 114 7.39 8.99 -10.04
N GLY A 115 6.36 9.17 -10.86
CA GLY A 115 6.47 9.55 -12.27
C GLY A 115 6.67 8.39 -13.25
N TYR A 116 6.81 7.15 -12.77
CA TYR A 116 6.91 5.95 -13.59
C TYR A 116 5.85 4.92 -13.19
N LEU A 117 5.52 3.98 -14.08
CA LEU A 117 4.48 2.98 -13.83
C LEU A 117 5.04 1.65 -13.32
N SER A 118 6.34 1.40 -13.47
CA SER A 118 7.00 0.22 -12.92
C SER A 118 8.07 0.63 -11.91
N PRO A 119 8.13 -0.02 -10.71
CA PRO A 119 9.24 0.14 -9.77
C PRO A 119 10.62 -0.12 -10.40
N SER A 120 10.67 -0.92 -11.48
CA SER A 120 11.90 -1.24 -12.20
C SER A 120 12.40 -0.12 -13.12
N ASP A 121 11.54 0.83 -13.51
CA ASP A 121 11.92 1.90 -14.44
C ASP A 121 12.93 2.86 -13.81
N GLN A 122 12.74 3.19 -12.53
CA GLN A 122 13.70 3.95 -11.74
C GLN A 122 13.78 3.43 -10.28
N PRO A 123 14.52 2.35 -10.02
CA PRO A 123 14.48 1.64 -8.73
C PRO A 123 15.00 2.46 -7.54
N ILE A 124 16.04 3.28 -7.75
CA ILE A 124 16.65 4.09 -6.69
C ILE A 124 15.64 5.14 -6.18
N LEU A 125 14.92 5.80 -7.11
CA LEU A 125 13.90 6.77 -6.76
C LEU A 125 12.71 6.09 -6.09
N TYR A 126 12.27 4.94 -6.60
CA TYR A 126 11.17 4.18 -6.02
C TYR A 126 11.45 3.86 -4.55
N LYS A 127 12.63 3.30 -4.25
CA LYS A 127 13.08 3.02 -2.87
C LYS A 127 13.02 4.27 -1.99
N LYS A 128 13.58 5.39 -2.45
CA LYS A 128 13.60 6.65 -1.69
C LYS A 128 12.18 7.16 -1.39
N ILE A 129 11.29 7.09 -2.37
CA ILE A 129 9.90 7.52 -2.23
C ILE A 129 9.13 6.61 -1.27
N VAL A 130 9.25 5.30 -1.41
CA VAL A 130 8.59 4.33 -0.52
C VAL A 130 9.09 4.48 0.92
N LYS A 131 10.39 4.70 1.11
CA LYS A 131 10.97 5.00 2.43
C LYS A 131 10.41 6.28 3.04
N ASN A 132 10.28 7.36 2.25
CA ASN A 132 9.68 8.60 2.71
C ASN A 132 8.20 8.42 3.09
N LEU A 133 7.46 7.61 2.30
CA LEU A 133 6.08 7.24 2.61
C LEU A 133 6.00 6.47 3.94
N ALA A 134 6.88 5.50 4.17
CA ALA A 134 6.95 4.75 5.43
C ALA A 134 7.20 5.66 6.64
N LEU A 135 8.14 6.62 6.51
CA LEU A 135 8.39 7.62 7.55
C LEU A 135 7.17 8.51 7.81
N GLY A 136 6.42 8.89 6.78
CA GLY A 136 5.18 9.65 6.90
C GLY A 136 4.08 8.87 7.62
N VAL A 137 3.92 7.59 7.28
CA VAL A 137 2.96 6.69 7.94
C VAL A 137 3.32 6.50 9.42
N GLU A 138 4.59 6.27 9.76
CA GLU A 138 5.00 6.11 11.16
C GLU A 138 4.73 7.38 11.98
N LYS A 139 4.91 8.58 11.39
CA LYS A 139 4.50 9.84 12.03
C LYS A 139 2.99 9.90 12.27
N GLN A 140 2.17 9.48 11.32
CA GLN A 140 0.71 9.43 11.50
C GLN A 140 0.31 8.44 12.60
N LEU A 141 0.96 7.28 12.68
CA LEU A 141 0.74 6.30 13.75
C LEU A 141 1.11 6.88 15.12
N ALA A 142 2.25 7.56 15.24
CA ALA A 142 2.71 8.16 16.49
C ALA A 142 1.79 9.29 16.99
N LEU A 143 1.16 10.04 16.08
CA LEU A 143 0.27 11.15 16.42
C LEU A 143 -1.15 10.71 16.79
N ASN A 144 -1.59 9.52 16.36
CA ASN A 144 -2.97 9.08 16.54
C ASN A 144 -3.03 7.63 17.03
N ASN A 145 -3.40 7.46 18.30
CA ASN A 145 -3.58 6.15 18.93
C ASN A 145 -4.59 5.25 18.20
N LYS A 146 -5.60 5.84 17.54
CA LYS A 146 -6.57 5.08 16.75
C LYS A 146 -5.91 4.42 15.54
N TYR A 147 -5.05 5.14 14.83
CA TYR A 147 -4.26 4.59 13.72
C TYR A 147 -3.23 3.58 14.22
N LEU A 148 -2.56 3.90 15.33
CA LEU A 148 -1.59 3.00 15.95
C LEU A 148 -2.23 1.64 16.31
N LYS A 149 -3.43 1.64 16.91
CA LYS A 149 -4.20 0.42 17.23
C LYS A 149 -4.69 -0.29 15.96
N SER A 150 -5.21 0.47 15.00
CA SER A 150 -5.82 -0.09 13.78
C SER A 150 -4.80 -0.75 12.86
N GLY A 151 -3.57 -0.23 12.87
CA GLY A 151 -2.48 -0.66 12.01
C GLY A 151 -2.67 -0.22 10.55
N PHE A 152 -2.09 -0.98 9.62
CA PHE A 152 -2.16 -0.67 8.20
C PHE A 152 -2.12 -1.91 7.31
N ILE A 153 -2.55 -1.73 6.07
CA ILE A 153 -2.58 -2.78 5.03
C ILE A 153 -1.89 -2.24 3.78
N ILE A 154 -0.85 -2.94 3.32
CA ILE A 154 -0.06 -2.58 2.14
C ILE A 154 -0.50 -3.44 0.95
N ASP A 155 -0.95 -2.78 -0.12
CA ASP A 155 -1.02 -3.34 -1.46
C ASP A 155 0.31 -3.15 -2.18
N THR A 156 0.78 -4.17 -2.89
CA THR A 156 2.11 -4.18 -3.51
C THR A 156 2.03 -4.40 -5.02
N PRO A 157 3.00 -3.90 -5.79
CA PRO A 157 3.12 -4.26 -7.20
C PRO A 157 3.53 -5.73 -7.36
N ASP A 158 3.59 -6.22 -8.59
CA ASP A 158 4.06 -7.57 -8.87
C ASP A 158 5.57 -7.72 -8.55
N LEU A 159 5.85 -8.16 -7.32
CA LEU A 159 7.20 -8.29 -6.78
C LEU A 159 7.56 -9.74 -6.37
N ILE A 160 6.81 -10.75 -6.82
CA ILE A 160 7.00 -12.14 -6.34
C ILE A 160 8.27 -12.81 -6.87
N GLU A 161 8.86 -12.29 -7.94
CA GLU A 161 10.07 -12.84 -8.53
C GLU A 161 11.30 -12.63 -7.63
N SER A 162 12.19 -13.61 -7.59
CA SER A 162 13.35 -13.60 -6.68
C SER A 162 14.27 -12.39 -6.84
N ARG A 163 14.35 -11.79 -8.04
CA ARG A 163 15.11 -10.55 -8.28
C ARG A 163 14.61 -9.36 -7.45
N ASN A 164 13.36 -9.37 -7.02
CA ASN A 164 12.72 -8.29 -6.27
C ASN A 164 12.83 -8.48 -4.75
N TYR A 165 13.40 -9.60 -4.27
CA TYR A 165 13.52 -9.89 -2.84
C TYR A 165 14.31 -8.83 -2.04
N PRO A 166 15.42 -8.25 -2.55
CA PRO A 166 16.08 -7.16 -1.85
C PRO A 166 15.19 -5.93 -1.64
N LEU A 167 14.39 -5.58 -2.64
CA LEU A 167 13.42 -4.47 -2.54
C LEU A 167 12.32 -4.80 -1.52
N LEU A 168 11.77 -6.01 -1.57
CA LEU A 168 10.78 -6.45 -0.58
C LEU A 168 11.33 -6.41 0.85
N HIS A 169 12.58 -6.82 1.05
CA HIS A 169 13.22 -6.77 2.37
C HIS A 169 13.34 -5.33 2.89
N GLU A 170 13.74 -4.38 2.04
CA GLU A 170 13.77 -2.97 2.39
C GLU A 170 12.37 -2.44 2.76
N ILE A 171 11.33 -2.78 1.99
CA ILE A 171 9.95 -2.37 2.28
C ILE A 171 9.45 -2.96 3.61
N ILE A 172 9.67 -4.25 3.85
CA ILE A 172 9.31 -4.93 5.10
C ILE A 172 9.98 -4.23 6.29
N SER A 173 11.27 -3.91 6.15
CA SER A 173 12.05 -3.22 7.18
C SER A 173 11.55 -1.79 7.41
N ASP A 174 11.33 -1.01 6.36
CA ASP A 174 10.91 0.40 6.45
C ASP A 174 9.52 0.53 7.09
N PHE A 175 8.60 -0.39 6.78
CA PHE A 175 7.25 -0.40 7.37
C PHE A 175 7.15 -1.17 8.69
N LYS A 176 8.17 -1.97 9.06
CA LYS A 176 8.14 -2.86 10.23
C LYS A 176 6.95 -3.82 10.20
N VAL A 177 6.75 -4.54 9.10
CA VAL A 177 5.71 -5.58 8.99
C VAL A 177 6.14 -6.78 9.86
N VAL A 178 5.34 -7.19 10.87
CA VAL A 178 5.72 -8.13 11.99
C VAL A 178 5.07 -9.54 11.88
N ASP A 179 5.75 -10.55 12.46
CA ASP A 179 5.53 -12.02 12.47
C ASP A 179 4.46 -12.60 13.40
N ASN A 180 3.97 -13.78 13.01
CA ASN A 180 3.68 -14.92 13.85
C ASN A 180 3.97 -16.18 13.00
N GLU A 181 4.87 -17.01 13.52
CA GLU A 181 5.62 -18.02 12.78
C GLU A 181 4.70 -19.14 12.26
N ARG A 182 4.46 -19.20 10.94
CA ARG A 182 4.23 -20.44 10.15
C ARG A 182 3.89 -20.18 8.67
N LEU A 183 4.76 -20.75 7.81
CA LEU A 183 4.54 -21.24 6.43
C LEU A 183 4.72 -20.29 5.22
N PHE A 184 5.78 -20.50 4.43
CA PHE A 184 5.73 -21.06 3.06
C PHE A 184 7.15 -21.44 2.59
N SER A 185 7.41 -22.69 2.16
CA SER A 185 8.77 -23.28 2.09
C SER A 185 9.84 -22.56 1.27
N ASP A 186 9.48 -21.79 0.22
CA ASP A 186 10.47 -21.01 -0.57
C ASP A 186 10.70 -19.60 -0.03
N PHE A 187 9.65 -18.97 0.52
CA PHE A 187 9.75 -17.68 1.21
C PHE A 187 10.43 -17.88 2.58
N ASN A 188 10.12 -18.95 3.32
CA ASN A 188 10.81 -19.37 4.54
C ASN A 188 12.29 -19.73 4.29
N ARG A 189 12.68 -20.17 3.09
CA ARG A 189 14.08 -20.50 2.83
C ARG A 189 14.97 -19.24 2.80
N HIS A 190 14.46 -18.12 2.30
CA HIS A 190 15.17 -16.83 2.25
C HIS A 190 14.80 -15.86 3.39
N TYR A 191 13.56 -15.89 3.85
CA TYR A 191 13.01 -15.01 4.90
C TYR A 191 12.71 -15.72 6.21
N GLY A 192 12.76 -17.05 6.29
CA GLY A 192 12.58 -17.79 7.57
C GLY A 192 13.79 -17.69 8.50
N GLN A 193 14.90 -17.08 8.05
CA GLN A 193 16.00 -16.64 8.91
C GLN A 193 15.72 -15.27 9.57
N ASN A 194 14.76 -14.50 9.04
CA ASN A 194 14.23 -13.29 9.63
C ASN A 194 12.90 -13.63 10.29
N SER A 195 12.92 -13.89 11.60
CA SER A 195 11.78 -14.27 12.45
C SER A 195 10.75 -13.14 12.67
N SER A 196 10.53 -12.28 11.67
CA SER A 196 9.76 -11.05 11.79
C SER A 196 8.58 -10.94 10.80
N VAL A 197 8.17 -11.96 10.02
CA VAL A 197 7.11 -11.81 9.00
C VAL A 197 6.13 -13.01 8.89
N LEU A 198 4.84 -12.77 9.17
CA LEU A 198 3.76 -13.76 8.98
C LEU A 198 3.35 -13.80 7.51
N VAL A 199 3.41 -14.98 6.91
CA VAL A 199 2.98 -15.19 5.53
C VAL A 199 1.74 -16.10 5.53
N ALA A 200 0.59 -15.55 5.14
CA ALA A 200 -0.64 -16.32 4.98
C ALA A 200 -0.94 -16.54 3.50
N LYS A 201 -0.94 -17.79 3.04
CA LYS A 201 -1.37 -18.12 1.67
C LYS A 201 -2.89 -18.03 1.58
N VAL A 202 -3.37 -17.11 0.76
CA VAL A 202 -4.78 -17.01 0.38
C VAL A 202 -4.95 -17.59 -1.02
N PRO A 203 -5.86 -18.56 -1.26
CA PRO A 203 -6.12 -19.05 -2.61
C PRO A 203 -6.69 -17.92 -3.48
N LYS A 204 -6.30 -17.90 -4.76
CA LYS A 204 -6.86 -16.97 -5.75
C LYS A 204 -8.37 -17.20 -5.86
N SER A 205 -9.15 -16.11 -5.85
CA SER A 205 -10.60 -16.19 -6.09
C SER A 205 -10.88 -16.56 -7.55
N GLY A 206 -11.84 -17.46 -7.79
CA GLY A 206 -12.23 -17.90 -9.13
C GLY A 206 -12.78 -16.80 -10.04
N GLY A 207 -13.20 -15.66 -9.47
CA GLY A 207 -13.70 -14.51 -10.24
C GLY A 207 -12.61 -13.53 -10.72
N VAL A 208 -11.34 -13.74 -10.35
CA VAL A 208 -10.26 -12.81 -10.73
C VAL A 208 -9.84 -13.04 -12.19
N SER A 209 -10.07 -12.02 -13.03
CA SER A 209 -9.74 -12.03 -14.45
C SER A 209 -8.48 -11.19 -14.74
N LEU A 210 -7.79 -11.51 -15.83
CA LEU A 210 -6.61 -10.77 -16.28
C LEU A 210 -7.01 -9.37 -16.77
N SER A 211 -6.29 -8.35 -16.33
CA SER A 211 -6.51 -6.99 -16.82
C SER A 211 -6.10 -6.90 -18.29
N HIS A 212 -7.03 -6.53 -19.17
CA HIS A 212 -6.71 -6.31 -20.59
C HIS A 212 -5.81 -5.08 -20.69
N HIS A 213 -4.53 -5.32 -21.03
CA HIS A 213 -3.58 -4.25 -21.29
C HIS A 213 -4.05 -3.47 -22.53
N ILE A 214 -4.50 -2.24 -22.35
CA ILE A 214 -4.59 -1.30 -23.46
C ILE A 214 -3.15 -1.01 -23.86
N PRO A 215 -2.70 -1.30 -25.10
CA PRO A 215 -1.33 -1.02 -25.50
C PRO A 215 -1.08 0.49 -25.38
N THR A 216 -0.12 0.86 -24.53
CA THR A 216 0.34 2.24 -24.45
C THR A 216 1.01 2.59 -25.78
N THR A 217 0.46 3.56 -26.50
CA THR A 217 1.14 4.15 -27.65
C THR A 217 2.51 4.65 -27.19
N PRO A 218 3.61 4.31 -27.89
CA PRO A 218 4.93 4.78 -27.50
C PRO A 218 4.96 6.31 -27.47
N PRO A 219 5.76 6.92 -26.56
CA PRO A 219 5.86 8.37 -26.49
C PRO A 219 6.34 8.91 -27.84
N ILE A 220 5.59 9.88 -28.37
CA ILE A 220 5.95 10.58 -29.61
C ILE A 220 7.28 11.28 -29.35
N SER A 221 8.34 10.85 -30.04
CA SER A 221 9.63 11.53 -30.02
C SER A 221 9.45 13.01 -30.34
N PRO A 222 10.04 13.95 -29.59
CA PRO A 222 9.88 15.37 -29.86
C PRO A 222 10.36 15.67 -31.28
N LYS A 223 9.44 16.06 -32.17
CA LYS A 223 9.81 16.64 -33.46
C LYS A 223 10.65 17.87 -33.18
N LYS A 224 11.92 17.87 -33.59
CA LYS A 224 12.75 19.07 -33.60
C LYS A 224 11.99 20.15 -34.39
N MET A 225 11.51 21.16 -33.70
CA MET A 225 10.95 22.36 -34.31
C MET A 225 12.10 23.08 -35.00
N LYS A 226 12.19 22.96 -36.33
CA LYS A 226 13.07 23.81 -37.14
C LYS A 226 12.47 25.22 -37.07
N ILE A 227 13.10 26.09 -36.28
CA ILE A 227 12.86 27.52 -36.33
C ILE A 227 13.69 28.02 -37.51
N GLU A 228 13.04 28.32 -38.63
CA GLU A 228 13.69 29.06 -39.72
C GLU A 228 13.71 30.54 -39.35
N PRO A 229 14.85 31.24 -39.52
CA PRO A 229 14.94 32.66 -39.18
C PRO A 229 14.15 33.49 -40.18
N HIS A 230 13.18 34.27 -39.69
CA HIS A 230 12.53 35.32 -40.46
C HIS A 230 13.55 36.43 -40.80
N PRO A 231 13.56 36.96 -42.03
CA PRO A 231 14.44 38.08 -42.38
C PRO A 231 13.98 39.36 -41.66
N LEU A 232 14.91 39.98 -40.94
CA LEU A 232 14.80 41.34 -40.43
C LEU A 232 14.71 42.30 -41.64
N PHE A 233 13.56 42.97 -41.79
CA PHE A 233 13.47 44.14 -42.63
C PHE A 233 14.11 45.32 -41.89
N LEU A 234 15.22 45.80 -42.44
CA LEU A 234 15.76 47.13 -42.19
C LEU A 234 15.06 48.08 -43.17
N ASP A 235 14.27 49.01 -42.64
CA ASP A 235 14.04 50.35 -43.18
C ASP A 235 14.04 51.32 -41.99
#